data_AF-A0A0F5VJJ8-F1
#
_entry.id   AF-A0A0F5VJJ8-F1
#
_cell.length_a   1.000
_cell.length_b   1.000
_cell.length_c   1.000
_cell.angle_alpha   90.00
_cell.angle_beta   90.00
_cell.angle_gamma   90.00
#
_symmetry.space_group_name_H-M   'P 1'
#
loop_
_entity.id
_entity.type
_entity.pdbx_description
1 polymer ?
#
loop_
_entity_poly.entity_id
_entity_poly.type
_entity_poly.pdbx_seq_one_letter_code
_entity_poly.pdbx_strand_id
1 'polypeptide(L)'
;GGDDQVGPDTESLRTWGELGMPVEQTREDNWWSNGPVGPCGPDSEIFLWTGDTPPEGTPTTDPRWVEVWNHVSMRYRRHEDGSLSPLSQPSIDTGMGLERLVTVLQGHDSVYDTDLFEPWTRLLPPLWGLDGTPSLRLVCDHLRSGIVVIGDGVRPSNTGRGYVMRRLVRRILTTLWQHDPTRTLSDLPPELVEHTLDHFRLPGTTPVLKVLLDEERRFGKLLEQGRRILSRPQYQGQLGDDDYHYLHDTHGLPRDLVVGLRGLRG
;
A
#
# COMPACT_ATOMS: atom_id res chain seq x y z
N GLY A 1 22.83 2.11 11.72
CA GLY A 1 22.09 1.75 12.94
C GLY A 1 22.87 1.98 14.22
N GLY A 2 22.15 2.33 15.28
CA GLY A 2 22.68 2.63 16.61
C GLY A 2 22.13 3.97 17.14
N ASP A 3 21.92 4.06 18.44
CA ASP A 3 21.46 5.25 19.15
C ASP A 3 22.20 5.39 20.51
N ASP A 4 21.71 6.25 21.40
CA ASP A 4 22.33 6.44 22.71
C ASP A 4 22.17 5.20 23.64
N GLN A 5 21.23 4.29 23.35
CA GLN A 5 21.03 3.05 24.12
C GLN A 5 21.91 1.91 23.61
N VAL A 6 22.18 1.86 22.29
CA VAL A 6 22.96 0.80 21.66
C VAL A 6 24.00 1.34 20.69
N GLY A 7 25.23 0.87 20.83
CA GLY A 7 26.35 1.29 19.98
C GLY A 7 26.16 1.00 18.49
N PRO A 8 27.03 1.56 17.63
CA PRO A 8 26.94 1.41 16.19
C PRO A 8 27.14 -0.05 15.75
N ASP A 9 26.52 -0.43 14.64
CA ASP A 9 26.68 -1.76 14.05
C ASP A 9 28.01 -1.93 13.31
N THR A 10 29.08 -2.14 14.08
CA THR A 10 30.43 -2.34 13.53
C THR A 10 30.61 -3.69 12.84
N GLU A 11 29.76 -4.67 13.14
CA GLU A 11 29.86 -6.01 12.56
C GLU A 11 29.50 -5.98 11.07
N SER A 12 28.34 -5.44 10.72
CA SER A 12 27.92 -5.29 9.33
C SER A 12 28.90 -4.43 8.54
N LEU A 13 29.36 -3.32 9.12
CA LEU A 13 30.36 -2.45 8.48
C LEU A 13 31.64 -3.22 8.11
N ARG A 14 32.14 -4.05 9.02
CA ARG A 14 33.32 -4.88 8.77
C ARG A 14 33.04 -5.91 7.68
N THR A 15 31.92 -6.63 7.76
CA THR A 15 31.56 -7.66 6.77
C THR A 15 31.46 -7.09 5.36
N TRP A 16 30.78 -5.96 5.18
CA TRP A 16 30.69 -5.30 3.88
C TRP A 16 32.04 -4.77 3.40
N GLY A 17 32.89 -4.27 4.31
CA GLY A 17 34.26 -3.85 4.00
C GLY A 17 35.15 -5.02 3.54
N GLU A 18 35.04 -6.19 4.16
CA GLU A 18 35.75 -7.41 3.76
C GLU A 18 35.29 -7.91 2.37
N LEU A 19 34.03 -7.66 2.01
CA LEU A 19 33.47 -7.94 0.68
C LEU A 19 33.83 -6.88 -0.37
N GLY A 20 34.45 -5.77 0.03
CA GLY A 20 34.85 -4.68 -0.87
C GLY A 20 33.70 -3.81 -1.37
N MET A 21 32.56 -3.81 -0.65
CA MET A 21 31.39 -3.02 -1.03
C MET A 21 31.47 -1.60 -0.45
N PRO A 22 31.06 -0.56 -1.21
CA PRO A 22 30.92 0.78 -0.66
C PRO A 22 29.76 0.80 0.36
N VAL A 23 29.99 1.42 1.51
CA VAL A 23 29.00 1.52 2.60
C VAL A 23 28.80 2.98 2.98
N GLU A 24 27.56 3.43 2.92
CA GLU A 24 27.13 4.68 3.55
C GLU A 24 26.65 4.36 4.97
N GLN A 25 27.24 5.01 5.97
CA GLN A 25 26.86 4.80 7.37
C GLN A 25 25.75 5.79 7.75
N THR A 26 24.59 5.25 8.13
CA THR A 26 23.46 6.05 8.65
C THR A 26 23.15 5.66 10.11
N ARG A 27 22.31 6.48 10.77
CA ARG A 27 21.84 6.24 12.14
C ARG A 27 20.42 5.69 12.17
N GLU A 28 19.45 6.59 12.24
CA GLU A 28 18.03 6.28 12.42
C GLU A 28 17.44 5.54 11.23
N ASP A 29 17.93 5.83 10.01
CA ASP A 29 17.46 5.17 8.79
C ASP A 29 17.79 3.67 8.78
N ASN A 30 18.85 3.24 9.48
CA ASN A 30 19.25 1.84 9.58
C ASN A 30 18.94 1.22 10.96
N TRP A 31 17.67 1.31 11.36
CA TRP A 31 17.12 0.60 12.51
C TRP A 31 15.71 0.08 12.19
N TRP A 32 15.54 -1.24 12.20
CA TRP A 32 14.26 -1.85 11.91
C TRP A 32 13.55 -2.33 13.17
N SER A 33 12.23 -2.15 13.23
CA SER A 33 11.36 -2.64 14.31
C SER A 33 10.04 -3.14 13.74
N ASN A 34 9.53 -4.26 14.26
CA ASN A 34 8.25 -4.82 13.82
C ASN A 34 7.01 -4.03 14.28
N GLY A 35 7.23 -2.98 15.06
CA GLY A 35 6.19 -2.16 15.68
C GLY A 35 6.74 -1.34 16.85
N PRO A 36 5.85 -0.76 17.69
CA PRO A 36 6.27 0.01 18.87
C PRO A 36 6.88 -0.88 19.96
N VAL A 37 6.56 -2.18 19.98
CA VAL A 37 7.03 -3.18 20.93
C VAL A 37 7.33 -4.47 20.19
N GLY A 38 8.46 -5.11 20.49
CA GLY A 38 8.84 -6.38 19.87
C GLY A 38 10.30 -6.47 19.44
N PRO A 39 10.65 -7.53 18.70
CA PRO A 39 11.98 -7.71 18.12
C PRO A 39 12.35 -6.56 17.18
N CYS A 40 13.59 -6.10 17.32
CA CYS A 40 14.17 -5.01 16.54
C CYS A 40 15.70 -5.13 16.51
N GLY A 41 16.34 -4.32 15.67
CA GLY A 41 17.78 -4.22 15.65
C GLY A 41 18.31 -3.36 14.53
N PRO A 42 19.64 -3.20 14.45
CA PRO A 42 20.27 -2.56 13.32
C PRO A 42 20.09 -3.42 12.07
N ASP A 43 20.08 -2.76 10.93
CA ASP A 43 20.02 -3.42 9.64
C ASP A 43 21.09 -2.88 8.68
N SER A 44 21.27 -3.61 7.59
CA SER A 44 22.05 -3.16 6.43
C SER A 44 21.25 -3.38 5.17
N GLU A 45 21.13 -2.34 4.36
CA GLU A 45 20.28 -2.32 3.17
C GLU A 45 21.12 -2.29 1.89
N ILE A 46 20.65 -2.99 0.87
CA ILE A 46 21.26 -3.04 -0.46
C ILE A 46 20.47 -2.13 -1.38
N PHE A 47 21.18 -1.20 -2.01
CA PHE A 47 20.65 -0.28 -3.01
C PHE A 47 21.24 -0.57 -4.38
N LEU A 48 20.39 -0.49 -5.41
CA LEU A 48 20.80 -0.59 -6.81
C LEU A 48 20.59 0.75 -7.49
N TRP A 49 21.56 1.15 -8.31
CA TRP A 49 21.48 2.35 -9.11
C TRP A 49 20.61 2.10 -10.35
N THR A 50 19.63 2.96 -10.58
CA THR A 50 18.71 2.87 -11.72
C THR A 50 18.82 4.09 -12.65
N GLY A 51 19.86 4.91 -12.53
CA GLY A 51 20.07 6.06 -13.41
C GLY A 51 20.84 5.72 -14.68
N ASP A 52 20.60 6.47 -15.75
CA ASP A 52 21.28 6.30 -17.05
C ASP A 52 22.74 6.78 -17.07
N THR A 53 23.17 7.48 -16.02
CA THR A 53 24.54 8.00 -15.85
C THR A 53 25.23 7.28 -14.71
N PRO A 54 26.57 7.29 -14.61
CA PRO A 54 27.24 6.88 -13.38
C PRO A 54 26.68 7.67 -12.17
N PRO A 55 26.57 7.03 -10.98
CA PRO A 55 26.08 7.71 -9.79
C PRO A 55 27.05 8.80 -9.33
N GLU A 56 26.51 10.00 -9.10
CA GLU A 56 27.25 11.13 -8.50
C GLU A 56 26.91 11.30 -7.00
N GLY A 57 25.82 10.69 -6.54
CA GLY A 57 25.35 10.71 -5.15
C GLY A 57 25.30 9.31 -4.53
N THR A 58 24.93 9.28 -3.25
CA THR A 58 24.74 8.09 -2.42
C THR A 58 23.26 7.73 -2.27
N PRO A 59 22.92 6.54 -1.74
CA PRO A 59 21.54 6.18 -1.43
C PRO A 59 20.73 7.22 -0.67
N THR A 60 21.33 7.94 0.28
CA THR A 60 20.60 8.97 1.04
C THR A 60 20.41 10.30 0.31
N THR A 61 21.13 10.52 -0.80
CA THR A 61 21.19 11.83 -1.48
C THR A 61 20.63 11.82 -2.90
N ASP A 62 20.45 10.64 -3.51
CA ASP A 62 19.91 10.50 -4.86
C ASP A 62 18.81 9.41 -4.92
N PRO A 63 17.56 9.77 -5.28
CA PRO A 63 16.43 8.84 -5.30
C PRO A 63 16.53 7.76 -6.40
N ARG A 64 17.50 7.87 -7.32
CA ARG A 64 17.80 6.82 -8.32
C ARG A 64 18.52 5.62 -7.72
N TRP A 65 18.92 5.69 -6.46
CA TRP A 65 19.27 4.51 -5.67
C TRP A 65 17.99 3.89 -5.11
N VAL A 66 17.62 2.73 -5.63
CA VAL A 66 16.44 2.00 -5.19
C VAL A 66 16.87 0.95 -4.17
N GLU A 67 16.34 1.04 -2.96
CA GLU A 67 16.46 0.00 -1.94
C GLU A 67 15.78 -1.29 -2.45
N VAL A 68 16.54 -2.37 -2.57
CA VAL A 68 16.02 -3.66 -3.04
C VAL A 68 15.94 -4.71 -1.95
N TRP A 69 16.84 -4.68 -0.96
CA TRP A 69 16.96 -5.76 0.03
C TRP A 69 17.47 -5.25 1.38
N ASN A 70 16.66 -5.41 2.43
CA ASN A 70 17.02 -5.12 3.81
C ASN A 70 17.45 -6.41 4.55
N HIS A 71 18.58 -6.37 5.26
CA HIS A 71 19.07 -7.41 6.16
C HIS A 71 19.08 -6.91 7.61
N VAL A 72 18.07 -7.30 8.39
CA VAL A 72 17.90 -6.92 9.79
C VAL A 72 18.61 -7.92 10.69
N SER A 73 19.53 -7.41 11.51
CA SER A 73 20.13 -8.16 12.61
C SER A 73 19.25 -8.02 13.85
N MET A 74 18.31 -8.94 14.03
CA MET A 74 17.43 -9.01 15.21
C MET A 74 18.25 -9.30 16.46
N ARG A 75 18.57 -8.24 17.21
CA ARG A 75 19.45 -8.30 18.40
C ARG A 75 18.74 -7.88 19.68
N TYR A 76 17.66 -7.10 19.58
CA TYR A 76 17.01 -6.48 20.73
C TYR A 76 15.50 -6.72 20.73
N ARG A 77 14.90 -6.60 21.91
CA ARG A 77 13.47 -6.44 22.11
C ARG A 77 13.20 -5.06 22.68
N ARG A 78 12.32 -4.30 22.02
CA ARG A 78 11.79 -3.04 22.51
C ARG A 78 10.60 -3.28 23.42
N HIS A 79 10.60 -2.64 24.59
CA HIS A 79 9.52 -2.66 25.58
C HIS A 79 8.57 -1.46 25.41
N GLU A 80 7.44 -1.47 26.12
CA GLU A 80 6.43 -0.41 26.06
C GLU A 80 6.96 0.97 26.47
N ASP A 81 7.95 1.00 27.37
CA ASP A 81 8.63 2.23 27.82
C ASP A 81 9.72 2.72 26.85
N GLY A 82 9.92 2.01 25.73
CA GLY A 82 10.94 2.30 24.73
C GLY A 82 12.33 1.75 25.04
N SER A 83 12.53 1.12 26.21
CA SER A 83 13.81 0.51 26.57
C SER A 83 14.10 -0.73 25.71
N LEU A 84 15.40 -1.00 25.51
CA LEU A 84 15.89 -2.13 24.73
C LEU A 84 16.54 -3.18 25.64
N SER A 85 16.14 -4.45 25.48
CA SER A 85 16.84 -5.59 26.09
C SER A 85 17.40 -6.53 25.02
N PRO A 86 18.60 -7.10 25.18
CA PRO A 86 19.16 -8.04 24.21
C PRO A 86 18.30 -9.32 24.11
N LEU A 87 18.19 -9.86 22.91
CA LEU A 87 17.58 -11.17 22.68
C LEU A 87 18.52 -12.29 23.17
N SER A 88 17.95 -13.37 23.71
CA SER A 88 18.72 -14.54 24.14
C SER A 88 19.45 -15.23 22.98
N GLN A 89 18.87 -15.13 21.78
CA GLN A 89 19.42 -15.66 20.54
C GLN A 89 19.26 -14.60 19.45
N PRO A 90 20.36 -13.95 19.02
CA PRO A 90 20.34 -13.09 17.85
C PRO A 90 19.89 -13.86 16.61
N SER A 91 19.18 -13.21 15.70
CA SER A 91 18.64 -13.81 14.48
C SER A 91 18.75 -12.84 13.31
N ILE A 92 18.55 -13.35 12.11
CA ILE A 92 18.49 -12.54 10.88
C ILE A 92 17.09 -12.59 10.32
N ASP A 93 16.58 -11.42 9.94
CA ASP A 93 15.36 -11.25 9.15
C ASP A 93 15.73 -10.46 7.90
N THR A 94 15.27 -10.89 6.72
CA THR A 94 15.59 -10.17 5.48
C THR A 94 14.33 -9.96 4.66
N GLY A 95 14.19 -8.77 4.09
CA GLY A 95 13.08 -8.42 3.20
C GLY A 95 13.62 -7.93 1.86
N MET A 96 13.25 -8.61 0.76
CA MET A 96 13.56 -8.17 -0.59
C MET A 96 12.28 -7.88 -1.35
N GLY A 97 12.16 -6.69 -1.92
CA GLY A 97 11.00 -6.31 -2.72
C GLY A 97 11.05 -6.97 -4.10
N LEU A 98 10.23 -7.99 -4.35
CA LEU A 98 10.20 -8.70 -5.63
C LEU A 98 9.94 -7.74 -6.80
N GLU A 99 8.93 -6.89 -6.69
CA GLU A 99 8.57 -5.93 -7.72
C GLU A 99 9.72 -4.95 -8.01
N ARG A 100 10.42 -4.48 -6.96
CA ARG A 100 11.58 -3.58 -7.12
C ARG A 100 12.75 -4.30 -7.81
N LEU A 101 13.06 -5.53 -7.40
CA LEU A 101 14.10 -6.33 -8.03
C LEU A 101 13.80 -6.58 -9.51
N VAL A 102 12.58 -6.99 -9.83
CA VAL A 102 12.14 -7.24 -11.21
C VAL A 102 12.22 -5.96 -12.05
N THR A 103 11.83 -4.82 -11.50
CA THR A 103 11.96 -3.50 -12.15
C THR A 103 13.39 -3.25 -12.60
N VAL A 104 14.36 -3.46 -11.70
CA VAL A 104 15.79 -3.29 -12.01
C VAL A 104 16.28 -4.31 -13.04
N LEU A 105 15.94 -5.59 -12.88
CA LEU A 105 16.38 -6.67 -13.76
C LEU A 105 15.84 -6.54 -15.20
N GLN A 106 14.65 -5.97 -15.36
CA GLN A 106 14.02 -5.73 -16.66
C GLN A 106 14.39 -4.37 -17.26
N GLY A 107 15.11 -3.52 -16.53
CA GLY A 107 15.50 -2.18 -16.99
C GLY A 107 14.31 -1.23 -17.11
N HIS A 108 13.36 -1.32 -16.19
CA HIS A 108 12.21 -0.42 -16.11
C HIS A 108 12.41 0.65 -15.03
N ASP A 109 11.73 1.79 -15.18
CA ASP A 109 11.77 2.89 -14.19
C ASP A 109 10.68 2.76 -13.12
N SER A 110 9.69 1.89 -13.33
CA SER A 110 8.61 1.69 -12.37
C SER A 110 8.11 0.25 -12.34
N VAL A 111 7.66 -0.16 -11.16
CA VAL A 111 7.08 -1.50 -10.95
C VAL A 111 5.90 -1.79 -11.87
N TYR A 112 5.18 -0.75 -12.32
CA TYR A 112 4.00 -0.88 -13.16
C TYR A 112 4.32 -1.18 -14.63
N ASP A 113 5.59 -1.02 -15.02
CA ASP A 113 6.07 -1.30 -16.38
C ASP A 113 6.59 -2.74 -16.51
N THR A 114 6.66 -3.47 -15.39
CA THR A 114 7.08 -4.87 -15.34
C THR A 114 5.99 -5.83 -15.81
N ASP A 115 6.41 -7.04 -16.19
CA ASP A 115 5.51 -8.16 -16.52
C ASP A 115 4.53 -8.53 -15.40
N LEU A 116 4.89 -8.29 -14.14
CA LEU A 116 3.99 -8.51 -12.99
C LEU A 116 2.74 -7.61 -13.02
N PHE A 117 2.85 -6.42 -13.61
CA PHE A 117 1.76 -5.44 -13.71
C PHE A 117 1.20 -5.29 -15.12
N GLU A 118 1.88 -5.80 -16.16
CA GLU A 118 1.44 -5.72 -17.56
C GLU A 118 -0.03 -6.10 -17.76
N PRO A 119 -0.56 -7.21 -17.21
CA PRO A 119 -1.95 -7.57 -17.45
C PRO A 119 -2.92 -6.49 -16.95
N TRP A 120 -2.59 -5.89 -15.80
CA TRP A 120 -3.38 -4.84 -15.16
C TRP A 120 -3.30 -3.52 -15.94
N THR A 121 -2.10 -3.10 -16.32
CA THR A 121 -1.88 -1.85 -17.05
C THR A 121 -2.37 -1.91 -18.50
N ARG A 122 -2.46 -3.10 -19.09
CA ARG A 122 -3.08 -3.30 -20.40
C ARG A 122 -4.60 -3.35 -20.36
N LEU A 123 -5.20 -4.04 -19.38
CA LEU A 123 -6.64 -4.33 -19.38
C LEU A 123 -7.49 -3.25 -18.71
N LEU A 124 -7.00 -2.57 -17.66
CA LEU A 124 -7.82 -1.59 -16.94
C LEU A 124 -8.07 -0.27 -17.69
N PRO A 125 -7.09 0.36 -18.37
CA PRO A 125 -7.33 1.62 -19.08
C PRO A 125 -8.46 1.58 -20.10
N PRO A 126 -8.55 0.60 -21.03
CA PRO A 126 -9.65 0.58 -22.00
C PRO A 126 -11.02 0.27 -21.38
N LEU A 127 -11.07 -0.32 -20.18
CA LEU A 127 -12.34 -0.63 -19.50
C LEU A 127 -12.96 0.59 -18.82
N TRP A 128 -12.14 1.43 -18.20
CA TRP A 128 -12.58 2.57 -17.38
C TRP A 128 -12.09 3.94 -17.86
N GLY A 129 -11.33 4.03 -18.95
CA GLY A 129 -10.74 5.30 -19.41
C GLY A 129 -9.67 5.83 -18.45
N LEU A 130 -8.88 4.94 -17.83
CA LEU A 130 -7.83 5.32 -16.89
C LEU A 130 -6.59 5.85 -17.63
N ASP A 131 -6.73 7.02 -18.26
CA ASP A 131 -5.70 7.63 -19.11
C ASP A 131 -4.55 8.27 -18.32
N GLY A 132 -4.67 8.32 -16.99
CA GLY A 132 -3.71 8.94 -16.08
C GLY A 132 -2.97 7.95 -15.17
N THR A 133 -1.65 8.07 -15.13
CA THR A 133 -0.75 7.23 -14.33
C THR A 133 -1.15 7.13 -12.84
N PRO A 134 -1.54 8.22 -12.13
CA PRO A 134 -1.84 8.11 -10.69
C PRO A 134 -3.10 7.27 -10.40
N SER A 135 -4.16 7.41 -11.21
CA SER A 135 -5.41 6.65 -11.00
C SER A 135 -5.23 5.19 -11.37
N LEU A 136 -4.56 4.91 -12.50
CA LEU A 136 -4.25 3.54 -12.91
C LEU A 136 -3.39 2.83 -11.85
N ARG A 137 -2.30 3.45 -11.41
CA ARG A 137 -1.41 2.89 -10.38
C ARG A 137 -2.16 2.60 -9.08
N LEU A 138 -2.98 3.55 -8.61
CA LEU A 138 -3.81 3.37 -7.42
C LEU A 138 -4.75 2.19 -7.55
N VAL A 139 -5.48 2.10 -8.67
CA VAL A 139 -6.47 1.03 -8.89
C VAL A 139 -5.77 -0.33 -9.00
N CYS A 140 -4.67 -0.43 -9.75
CA CYS A 140 -3.87 -1.66 -9.86
C CYS A 140 -3.39 -2.15 -8.49
N ASP A 141 -2.74 -1.26 -7.73
CA ASP A 141 -2.19 -1.57 -6.40
C ASP A 141 -3.28 -2.00 -5.42
N HIS A 142 -4.37 -1.24 -5.35
CA HIS A 142 -5.44 -1.53 -4.41
C HIS A 142 -6.25 -2.76 -4.83
N LEU A 143 -6.54 -2.98 -6.12
CA LEU A 143 -7.22 -4.21 -6.55
C LEU A 143 -6.38 -5.44 -6.22
N ARG A 144 -5.09 -5.45 -6.58
CA ARG A 144 -4.18 -6.57 -6.25
C ARG A 144 -4.12 -6.82 -4.75
N SER A 145 -3.89 -5.78 -3.95
CA SER A 145 -3.86 -5.87 -2.48
C SER A 145 -5.18 -6.39 -1.92
N GLY A 146 -6.31 -5.87 -2.42
CA GLY A 146 -7.63 -6.28 -2.01
C GLY A 146 -7.95 -7.73 -2.36
N ILE A 147 -7.52 -8.21 -3.52
CA ILE A 147 -7.69 -9.59 -3.96
C ILE A 147 -6.94 -10.54 -3.02
N VAL A 148 -5.68 -10.25 -2.70
CA VAL A 148 -4.87 -11.07 -1.78
C VAL A 148 -5.51 -11.09 -0.38
N VAL A 149 -5.84 -9.92 0.17
CA VAL A 149 -6.43 -9.80 1.51
C VAL A 149 -7.80 -10.49 1.62
N ILE A 150 -8.62 -10.43 0.57
CA ILE A 150 -9.89 -11.17 0.52
C ILE A 150 -9.64 -12.68 0.34
N GLY A 151 -8.66 -13.08 -0.46
CA GLY A 151 -8.22 -14.46 -0.63
C GLY A 151 -7.83 -15.10 0.72
N ASP A 152 -7.14 -14.34 1.57
CA ASP A 152 -6.79 -14.70 2.95
C ASP A 152 -7.97 -14.67 3.95
N GLY A 153 -9.19 -14.43 3.48
CA GLY A 153 -10.41 -14.54 4.29
C GLY A 153 -10.86 -13.24 4.95
N VAL A 154 -10.16 -12.11 4.77
CA VAL A 154 -10.64 -10.82 5.28
C VAL A 154 -11.86 -10.36 4.47
N ARG A 155 -12.84 -9.76 5.15
CA ARG A 155 -14.07 -9.24 4.54
C ARG A 155 -14.29 -7.80 4.97
N PRO A 156 -14.85 -6.92 4.10
CA PRO A 156 -15.25 -5.56 4.48
C PRO A 156 -16.17 -5.54 5.72
N SER A 157 -15.83 -4.72 6.72
CA SER A 157 -16.58 -4.59 7.97
C SER A 157 -16.48 -3.15 8.55
N ASN A 158 -17.17 -2.88 9.66
CA ASN A 158 -17.13 -1.58 10.35
C ASN A 158 -15.90 -1.40 11.25
N THR A 159 -15.12 -2.46 11.54
CA THR A 159 -14.07 -2.44 12.57
C THR A 159 -12.82 -3.23 12.16
N GLY A 160 -11.69 -2.92 12.80
CA GLY A 160 -10.43 -3.66 12.63
C GLY A 160 -9.97 -3.77 11.17
N ARG A 161 -9.44 -4.95 10.80
CA ARG A 161 -8.92 -5.23 9.45
C ARG A 161 -9.99 -5.11 8.36
N GLY A 162 -11.24 -5.47 8.67
CA GLY A 162 -12.34 -5.35 7.73
C GLY A 162 -12.72 -3.91 7.42
N TYR A 163 -12.52 -2.97 8.34
CA TYR A 163 -12.69 -1.55 8.08
C TYR A 163 -11.65 -1.00 7.11
N VAL A 164 -10.39 -1.43 7.25
CA VAL A 164 -9.32 -1.09 6.29
C VAL A 164 -9.67 -1.63 4.91
N MET A 165 -10.06 -2.91 4.82
CA MET A 165 -10.46 -3.53 3.56
C MET A 165 -11.64 -2.80 2.90
N ARG A 166 -12.66 -2.42 3.68
CA ARG A 166 -13.78 -1.62 3.18
C ARG A 166 -13.32 -0.30 2.59
N ARG A 167 -12.49 0.46 3.31
CA ARG A 167 -12.00 1.76 2.83
C ARG A 167 -11.22 1.61 1.53
N LEU A 168 -10.39 0.56 1.44
CA LEU A 168 -9.62 0.24 0.25
C LEU A 168 -10.53 -0.04 -0.96
N VAL A 169 -11.54 -0.91 -0.83
CA VAL A 169 -12.51 -1.18 -1.93
C VAL A 169 -13.28 0.07 -2.34
N ARG A 170 -13.74 0.86 -1.36
CA ARG A 170 -14.49 2.09 -1.67
C ARG A 170 -13.62 3.14 -2.36
N ARG A 171 -12.33 3.22 -2.03
CA ARG A 171 -11.37 4.10 -2.72
C ARG A 171 -11.20 3.68 -4.19
N ILE A 172 -11.08 2.39 -4.47
CA ILE A 172 -11.07 1.86 -5.84
C ILE A 172 -12.34 2.31 -6.58
N LEU A 173 -13.51 2.03 -6.01
CA LEU A 173 -14.81 2.36 -6.62
C LEU A 173 -14.97 3.87 -6.86
N THR A 174 -14.58 4.70 -5.89
CA THR A 174 -14.62 6.16 -6.05
C THR A 174 -13.73 6.63 -7.20
N THR A 175 -12.52 6.08 -7.33
CA THR A 175 -11.64 6.41 -8.46
C THR A 175 -12.23 5.92 -9.78
N LEU A 176 -12.67 4.66 -9.86
CA LEU A 176 -13.26 4.09 -11.08
C LEU A 176 -14.49 4.89 -11.56
N TRP A 177 -15.40 5.25 -10.65
CA TRP A 177 -16.62 5.99 -11.00
C TRP A 177 -16.40 7.48 -11.29
N GLN A 178 -15.23 8.04 -10.97
CA GLN A 178 -14.84 9.37 -11.47
C GLN A 178 -14.56 9.34 -12.97
N HIS A 179 -14.05 8.23 -13.49
CA HIS A 179 -13.75 8.07 -14.92
C HIS A 179 -14.95 7.49 -15.69
N ASP A 180 -15.57 6.43 -15.19
CA ASP A 180 -16.81 5.88 -15.75
C ASP A 180 -17.75 5.34 -14.66
N PRO A 181 -18.82 6.10 -14.29
CA PRO A 181 -19.77 5.68 -13.27
C PRO A 181 -20.76 4.60 -13.74
N THR A 182 -20.76 4.24 -15.03
CA THR A 182 -21.67 3.21 -15.58
C THR A 182 -21.10 1.80 -15.45
N ARG A 183 -19.79 1.71 -15.25
CA ARG A 183 -19.04 0.46 -15.08
C ARG A 183 -19.09 -0.07 -13.66
N THR A 184 -18.96 -1.37 -13.55
CA THR A 184 -19.01 -2.11 -12.27
C THR A 184 -17.83 -3.07 -12.14
N LEU A 185 -17.50 -3.47 -10.92
CA LEU A 185 -16.49 -4.51 -10.70
C LEU A 185 -16.87 -5.87 -11.32
N SER A 186 -18.10 -6.07 -11.84
CA SER A 186 -18.40 -7.25 -12.65
C SER A 186 -17.81 -7.20 -14.05
N ASP A 187 -17.42 -6.01 -14.52
CA ASP A 187 -16.69 -5.81 -15.77
C ASP A 187 -15.19 -6.15 -15.63
N LEU A 188 -14.71 -6.38 -14.40
CA LEU A 188 -13.32 -6.75 -14.14
C LEU A 188 -13.01 -8.14 -14.75
N PRO A 189 -12.01 -8.26 -15.63
CA PRO A 189 -11.62 -9.55 -16.20
C PRO A 189 -11.25 -10.55 -15.11
N PRO A 190 -11.89 -11.74 -15.05
CA PRO A 190 -11.58 -12.75 -14.04
C PRO A 190 -10.10 -13.18 -14.06
N GLU A 191 -9.46 -13.16 -15.22
CA GLU A 191 -8.04 -13.50 -15.38
C GLU A 191 -7.10 -12.60 -14.56
N LEU A 192 -7.46 -11.34 -14.28
CA LEU A 192 -6.65 -10.46 -13.43
C LEU A 192 -6.68 -10.90 -11.96
N VAL A 193 -7.85 -11.36 -11.52
CA VAL A 193 -8.05 -11.91 -10.18
C VAL A 193 -7.33 -13.24 -10.06
N GLU A 194 -7.49 -14.13 -11.04
CA GLU A 194 -6.78 -15.42 -11.12
C GLU A 194 -5.27 -15.24 -11.11
N HIS A 195 -4.73 -14.39 -11.99
CA HIS A 195 -3.31 -14.09 -12.06
C HIS A 195 -2.73 -13.67 -10.71
N THR A 196 -3.45 -12.82 -9.97
CA THR A 196 -3.02 -12.39 -8.64
C THR A 196 -3.12 -13.51 -7.63
N LEU A 197 -4.24 -14.24 -7.57
CA LEU A 197 -4.42 -15.33 -6.62
C LEU A 197 -3.41 -16.46 -6.83
N ASP A 198 -3.15 -16.84 -8.08
CA ASP A 198 -2.18 -17.88 -8.46
C ASP A 198 -0.77 -17.51 -8.02
N HIS A 199 -0.37 -16.25 -8.19
CA HIS A 199 0.93 -15.73 -7.73
C HIS A 199 1.12 -15.94 -6.22
N PHE A 200 0.07 -15.69 -5.43
CA PHE A 200 0.07 -15.87 -3.97
C PHE A 200 -0.36 -17.27 -3.51
N ARG A 201 -0.66 -18.19 -4.44
CA ARG A 201 -1.19 -19.54 -4.18
C ARG A 201 -2.45 -19.54 -3.30
N LEU A 202 -3.32 -18.55 -3.53
CA LEU A 202 -4.57 -18.39 -2.80
C LEU A 202 -5.75 -18.96 -3.59
N PRO A 203 -6.75 -19.57 -2.94
CA PRO A 203 -7.90 -20.12 -3.64
C PRO A 203 -8.98 -19.07 -3.94
N GLY A 204 -9.75 -19.32 -5.01
CA GLY A 204 -11.13 -18.85 -5.10
C GLY A 204 -11.35 -17.46 -5.72
N THR A 205 -11.18 -17.36 -7.03
CA THR A 205 -11.59 -16.22 -7.87
C THR A 205 -13.04 -15.82 -7.64
N THR A 206 -13.97 -16.79 -7.71
CA THR A 206 -15.41 -16.53 -7.56
C THR A 206 -15.78 -15.98 -6.18
N PRO A 207 -15.31 -16.56 -5.05
CA PRO A 207 -15.46 -15.95 -3.73
C PRO A 207 -14.93 -14.51 -3.63
N VAL A 208 -13.74 -14.22 -4.18
CA VAL A 208 -13.15 -12.88 -4.13
C VAL A 208 -14.00 -11.86 -4.90
N LEU A 209 -14.35 -12.18 -6.15
CA LEU A 209 -15.21 -11.34 -6.98
C LEU A 209 -16.56 -11.09 -6.30
N LYS A 210 -17.17 -12.12 -5.68
CA LYS A 210 -18.43 -11.96 -4.95
C LYS A 210 -18.32 -10.94 -3.82
N VAL A 211 -17.22 -10.95 -3.05
CA VAL A 211 -17.00 -10.01 -1.94
C VAL A 211 -16.85 -8.58 -2.46
N LEU A 212 -16.10 -8.39 -3.54
CA LEU A 212 -15.92 -7.09 -4.18
C LEU A 212 -17.26 -6.53 -4.67
N LEU A 213 -18.05 -7.34 -5.37
CA LEU A 213 -19.39 -6.99 -5.87
C LEU A 213 -20.39 -6.69 -4.74
N ASP A 214 -20.34 -7.46 -3.65
CA ASP A 214 -21.22 -7.22 -2.51
C ASP A 214 -20.91 -5.88 -1.82
N GLU A 215 -19.63 -5.51 -1.69
CA GLU A 215 -19.26 -4.20 -1.15
C GLU A 215 -19.58 -3.07 -2.13
N GLU A 216 -19.40 -3.27 -3.44
CA GLU A 216 -19.83 -2.32 -4.47
C GLU A 216 -21.32 -2.00 -4.37
N ARG A 217 -22.19 -3.02 -4.31
CA ARG A 217 -23.63 -2.84 -4.17
C ARG A 217 -24.00 -2.10 -2.89
N ARG A 218 -23.33 -2.42 -1.77
CA ARG A 218 -23.54 -1.73 -0.49
C ARG A 218 -23.12 -0.26 -0.58
N PHE A 219 -21.99 0.01 -1.22
CA PHE A 219 -21.48 1.36 -1.37
C PHE A 219 -22.34 2.20 -2.33
N GLY A 220 -22.79 1.62 -3.45
CA GLY A 220 -23.74 2.27 -4.37
C GLY A 220 -25.02 2.71 -3.66
N LYS A 221 -25.64 1.82 -2.86
CA LYS A 221 -26.82 2.17 -2.05
C LYS A 221 -26.54 3.31 -1.06
N LEU A 222 -25.36 3.30 -0.43
CA LEU A 222 -24.94 4.37 0.47
C LEU A 222 -24.77 5.71 -0.27
N LEU A 223 -24.21 5.70 -1.48
CA LEU A 223 -24.07 6.89 -2.33
C LEU A 223 -25.42 7.44 -2.76
N GLU A 224 -26.35 6.60 -3.20
CA GLU A 224 -27.71 7.02 -3.57
C GLU A 224 -28.43 7.68 -2.40
N GLN A 225 -28.38 7.03 -1.23
CA GLN A 225 -28.92 7.57 0.00
C GLN A 225 -28.23 8.90 0.36
N GLY A 226 -26.90 8.96 0.26
CA GLY A 226 -26.10 10.15 0.53
C GLY A 226 -26.46 11.32 -0.37
N ARG A 227 -26.57 11.10 -1.69
CA ARG A 227 -27.00 12.11 -2.67
C ARG A 227 -28.40 12.65 -2.35
N ARG A 228 -29.33 11.78 -1.93
CA ARG A 228 -30.70 12.18 -1.52
C ARG A 228 -30.73 12.97 -0.21
N ILE A 229 -29.81 12.67 0.72
CA ILE A 229 -29.70 13.45 1.96
C ILE A 229 -29.07 14.80 1.67
N LEU A 230 -27.93 14.81 0.97
CA LEU A 230 -27.19 16.01 0.61
C LEU A 230 -27.91 16.90 -0.40
N SER A 231 -29.00 16.44 -1.04
CA SER A 231 -29.85 17.30 -1.87
C SER A 231 -30.74 18.25 -1.05
N ARG A 232 -30.92 18.01 0.24
CA ARG A 232 -31.76 18.86 1.10
C ARG A 232 -31.17 20.26 1.27
N PRO A 233 -31.99 21.32 1.37
CA PRO A 233 -31.51 22.71 1.43
C PRO A 233 -30.49 22.97 2.55
N GLN A 234 -30.66 22.33 3.72
CA GLN A 234 -29.74 22.52 4.85
C GLN A 234 -28.30 22.07 4.56
N TYR A 235 -28.07 21.20 3.57
CA TYR A 235 -26.74 20.67 3.26
C TYR A 235 -26.15 21.24 1.95
N GLN A 236 -26.83 22.21 1.32
CA GLN A 236 -26.32 22.89 0.12
C GLN A 236 -25.29 23.99 0.44
N GLY A 237 -25.31 24.51 1.67
CA GLY A 237 -24.38 25.54 2.14
C GLY A 237 -23.03 24.98 2.60
N GLN A 238 -22.23 25.81 3.26
CA GLN A 238 -21.01 25.35 3.92
C GLN A 238 -21.39 24.43 5.08
N LEU A 239 -20.80 23.24 5.13
CA LEU A 239 -21.04 22.28 6.21
C LEU A 239 -20.04 22.54 7.35
N GLY A 240 -20.56 22.59 8.57
CA GLY A 240 -19.74 22.61 9.78
C GLY A 240 -19.35 21.20 10.21
N ASP A 241 -18.48 21.10 11.22
CA ASP A 241 -18.08 19.81 11.79
C ASP A 241 -19.26 19.05 12.42
N ASP A 242 -20.24 19.77 12.97
CA ASP A 242 -21.47 19.18 13.51
C ASP A 242 -22.32 18.51 12.42
N ASP A 243 -22.39 19.09 11.21
CA ASP A 243 -23.07 18.47 10.07
C ASP A 243 -22.35 17.19 9.65
N TYR A 244 -21.02 17.22 9.60
CA TYR A 244 -20.21 16.04 9.25
C TYR A 244 -20.36 14.93 10.30
N HIS A 245 -20.36 15.27 11.59
CA HIS A 245 -20.66 14.31 12.66
C HIS A 245 -22.06 13.73 12.52
N TYR A 246 -23.08 14.56 12.33
CA TYR A 246 -24.46 14.10 12.17
C TYR A 246 -24.63 13.18 10.95
N LEU A 247 -24.06 13.56 9.80
CA LEU A 247 -24.09 12.76 8.57
C LEU A 247 -23.36 11.42 8.75
N HIS A 248 -22.26 11.40 9.50
CA HIS A 248 -21.56 10.18 9.84
C HIS A 248 -22.38 9.29 10.78
N ASP A 249 -22.83 9.81 11.91
CA ASP A 249 -23.43 8.99 12.98
C ASP A 249 -24.86 8.55 12.63
N THR A 250 -25.64 9.41 11.97
CA THR A 250 -27.05 9.15 11.65
C THR A 250 -27.22 8.47 10.30
N HIS A 251 -26.34 8.76 9.35
CA HIS A 251 -26.50 8.33 7.96
C HIS A 251 -25.33 7.48 7.44
N GLY A 252 -24.29 7.24 8.24
CA GLY A 252 -23.13 6.45 7.84
C GLY A 252 -22.32 7.08 6.72
N LEU A 253 -22.42 8.41 6.53
CA LEU A 253 -21.74 9.16 5.48
C LEU A 253 -20.48 9.81 6.05
N PRO A 254 -19.30 9.20 5.88
CA PRO A 254 -18.07 9.79 6.39
C PRO A 254 -17.69 11.06 5.62
N ARG A 255 -16.91 11.93 6.25
CA ARG A 255 -16.58 13.28 5.76
C ARG A 255 -15.98 13.28 4.35
N ASP A 256 -15.06 12.35 4.08
CA ASP A 256 -14.43 12.13 2.78
C ASP A 256 -15.47 11.83 1.68
N LEU A 257 -16.46 10.98 1.99
CA LEU A 257 -17.55 10.67 1.08
C LEU A 257 -18.44 11.89 0.80
N VAL A 258 -18.76 12.67 1.83
CA VAL A 258 -19.56 13.88 1.69
C VAL A 258 -18.83 14.92 0.83
N VAL A 259 -17.54 15.13 1.07
CA VAL A 259 -16.71 16.04 0.27
C VAL A 259 -16.65 15.57 -1.18
N GLY A 260 -16.40 14.29 -1.42
CA GLY A 260 -16.37 13.71 -2.78
C GLY A 260 -17.70 13.86 -3.52
N LEU A 261 -18.82 13.55 -2.86
CA LEU A 261 -20.17 13.69 -3.44
C LEU A 261 -20.53 15.14 -3.78
N ARG A 262 -19.99 16.11 -3.03
CA ARG A 262 -20.19 17.54 -3.30
C ARG A 262 -19.24 18.07 -4.37
N GLY A 263 -18.01 17.56 -4.43
CA GLY A 263 -17.03 17.92 -5.46
C GLY A 263 -17.43 17.48 -6.87
N LEU A 264 -18.16 16.36 -7.01
CA LEU A 264 -18.73 15.88 -8.28
C LEU A 264 -19.89 16.76 -8.84
N ARG A 265 -20.29 17.83 -8.13
CA ARG A 265 -21.27 18.82 -8.61
C ARG A 265 -20.61 20.08 -9.22
N GLY A 266 -19.29 20.11 -9.32
CA GLY A 266 -18.52 21.18 -9.98
C GLY A 266 -18.12 20.78 -11.39
#